data_AF-A0A7C5JY71-F1
#
_entry.id   AF-A0A7C5JY71-F1
#
_cell.length_a   1.000
_cell.length_b   1.000
_cell.length_c   1.000
_cell.angle_alpha   90.00
_cell.angle_beta   90.00
_cell.angle_gamma   90.00
#
_symmetry.space_group_name_H-M   'P 1'
#
loop_
_entity.id
_entity.type
_entity.pdbx_description
1 polymer ?
#
loop_
_entity_poly.entity_id
_entity_poly.type
_entity_poly.pdbx_seq_one_letter_code
_entity_poly.pdbx_strand_id
1 'polypeptide(L)'
;MIDEKSLTSEIKNIFPAEKYEKSAGKKERIVFSDPRYKAFTLDKRNFHPIETAKRERNICFIDGSNVEIMGGSNFSLAMIRVSAVFFQGNRHIDTKKDEFFALSNVKVDGDKIFYSTKIIGSQIIRDFSLYSFDETMKEGLFRFRISKSGECARKYAELAMAEKIICNMKKDDFIV
;
A
#
# COMPACT_ATOMS: atom_id res chain seq x y z
N MET A 1 1.18 22.67 24.68
CA MET A 1 0.93 23.59 23.54
C MET A 1 2.21 23.68 22.76
N ILE A 2 2.28 23.00 21.63
CA ILE A 2 3.42 23.08 20.72
C ILE A 2 3.18 24.31 19.84
N ASP A 3 4.17 25.19 19.80
CA ASP A 3 4.15 26.45 19.05
C ASP A 3 4.06 26.18 17.55
N GLU A 4 2.95 26.61 16.92
CA GLU A 4 2.69 26.51 15.47
C GLU A 4 3.82 27.13 14.62
N LYS A 5 4.63 28.02 15.18
CA LYS A 5 5.77 28.63 14.48
C LYS A 5 6.94 27.68 14.27
N SER A 6 7.08 26.63 15.08
CA SER A 6 8.16 25.65 14.96
C SER A 6 7.92 24.63 13.84
N LEU A 7 6.65 24.32 13.52
CA LEU A 7 6.32 23.36 12.46
C LEU A 7 6.52 23.96 11.04
N THR A 8 6.41 25.28 10.91
CA THR A 8 6.44 25.96 9.60
C THR A 8 7.86 26.16 9.04
N SER A 9 8.90 26.06 9.87
CA SER A 9 10.30 26.14 9.41
C SER A 9 10.82 24.83 8.82
N GLU A 10 10.37 23.67 9.31
CA GLU A 10 10.86 22.37 8.82
C GLU A 10 10.23 21.97 7.48
N ILE A 11 8.96 22.32 7.24
CA ILE A 11 8.27 22.02 5.96
C ILE A 11 8.90 22.78 4.78
N LYS A 12 9.52 23.94 5.03
CA LYS A 12 10.17 24.76 3.98
C LYS A 12 11.44 24.14 3.39
N ASN A 13 12.03 23.13 4.03
CA ASN A 13 13.24 22.47 3.54
C ASN A 13 12.96 21.22 2.68
N ILE A 14 11.70 20.78 2.58
CA ILE A 14 11.33 19.57 1.83
C ILE A 14 11.01 19.88 0.37
N PHE A 15 10.60 21.12 0.08
CA PHE A 15 10.35 21.59 -1.28
C PHE A 15 11.26 22.78 -1.57
N PRO A 16 12.34 22.62 -2.35
CA PRO A 16 13.12 23.77 -2.78
C PRO A 16 12.17 24.70 -3.51
N ALA A 17 12.07 25.95 -3.03
CA ALA A 17 11.29 26.99 -3.66
C ALA A 17 11.77 27.14 -5.11
N GLU A 18 11.03 26.55 -6.05
CA GLU A 18 11.21 26.84 -7.46
C GLU A 18 11.12 28.35 -7.61
N LYS A 19 12.07 28.92 -8.38
CA LYS A 19 12.18 30.36 -8.60
C LYS A 19 10.88 30.91 -9.18
N TYR A 20 10.01 31.40 -8.32
CA TYR A 20 8.88 32.23 -8.71
C TYR A 20 9.43 33.58 -9.14
N GLU A 21 9.67 33.76 -10.44
CA GLU A 21 9.86 35.09 -11.00
C GLU A 21 8.55 35.87 -10.84
N LYS A 22 8.53 36.81 -9.89
CA LYS A 22 7.48 37.82 -9.79
C LYS A 22 7.58 38.74 -11.01
N SER A 23 6.84 38.44 -12.07
CA SER A 23 6.58 39.43 -13.12
C SER A 23 5.54 40.41 -12.59
N ALA A 24 5.97 41.64 -12.28
CA ALA A 24 5.08 42.71 -11.89
C ALA A 24 3.97 42.90 -12.94
N GLY A 25 2.69 42.75 -12.52
CA GLY A 25 1.54 43.20 -13.29
C GLY A 25 0.83 42.22 -14.24
N LYS A 26 1.16 40.92 -14.25
CA LYS A 26 0.39 39.91 -15.02
C LYS A 26 -0.02 38.76 -14.12
N LYS A 27 -1.30 38.33 -14.24
CA LYS A 27 -1.91 37.17 -13.55
C LYS A 27 -0.88 36.07 -13.33
N GLU A 28 -0.69 35.66 -12.07
CA GLU A 28 0.20 34.58 -11.67
C GLU A 28 0.01 33.36 -12.59
N ARG A 29 1.05 33.01 -13.35
CA ARG A 29 1.09 31.78 -14.14
C ARG A 29 2.07 30.85 -13.47
N ILE A 30 1.62 29.64 -13.17
CA ILE A 30 2.51 28.53 -12.80
C ILE A 30 3.39 28.24 -14.02
N VAL A 31 4.71 28.32 -13.84
CA VAL A 31 5.71 28.03 -14.87
C VAL A 31 6.39 26.73 -14.46
N PHE A 32 6.28 25.70 -15.28
CA PHE A 32 6.99 24.45 -15.07
C PHE A 32 8.38 24.55 -15.70
N SER A 33 9.39 24.02 -15.00
CA SER A 33 10.80 24.08 -15.40
C SER A 33 11.18 23.13 -16.53
N ASP A 34 10.35 22.12 -16.84
CA ASP A 34 10.60 21.18 -17.93
C ASP A 34 10.25 21.84 -19.29
N PRO A 35 11.21 22.05 -20.20
CA PRO A 35 10.98 22.67 -21.51
C PRO A 35 10.08 21.82 -22.43
N ARG A 36 9.85 20.55 -22.11
CA ARG A 36 8.91 19.66 -22.82
C ARG A 36 7.48 19.83 -22.34
N TYR A 37 7.26 20.50 -21.21
CA TYR A 37 5.93 20.73 -20.68
C TYR A 37 5.14 21.64 -21.62
N LYS A 38 4.05 21.11 -22.17
CA LYS A 38 3.07 21.87 -22.94
C LYS A 38 1.77 21.91 -22.15
N ALA A 39 1.44 23.07 -21.61
CA ALA A 39 0.14 23.28 -21.00
C ALA A 39 -0.95 23.02 -22.03
N PHE A 40 -1.86 22.10 -21.73
CA PHE A 40 -3.09 21.93 -22.50
C PHE A 40 -4.18 22.82 -21.91
N THR A 41 -4.90 23.52 -22.78
CA THR A 41 -6.08 24.27 -22.38
C THR A 41 -7.15 23.28 -21.92
N LEU A 42 -7.65 23.46 -20.69
CA LEU A 42 -8.79 22.70 -20.22
C LEU A 42 -10.01 23.04 -21.09
N ASP A 43 -10.53 22.05 -21.81
CA ASP A 43 -11.75 22.19 -22.58
C ASP A 43 -12.95 21.82 -21.70
N LYS A 44 -13.86 22.77 -21.48
CA LYS A 44 -15.09 22.54 -20.70
C LYS A 44 -15.92 21.37 -21.24
N ARG A 45 -15.81 21.04 -22.53
CA ARG A 45 -16.51 19.92 -23.17
C ARG A 45 -16.01 18.55 -22.71
N ASN A 46 -14.81 18.47 -22.14
CA ASN A 46 -14.23 17.24 -21.60
C ASN A 46 -14.66 16.97 -20.15
N PHE A 47 -15.43 17.87 -19.54
CA PHE A 47 -15.93 17.69 -18.17
C PHE A 47 -17.35 17.13 -18.25
N HIS A 48 -17.48 15.87 -17.86
CA HIS A 48 -18.76 15.18 -17.77
C HIS A 48 -19.20 15.10 -16.30
N PRO A 49 -20.50 15.26 -16.01
CA PRO A 49 -21.00 15.02 -14.66
C PRO A 49 -20.74 13.57 -14.27
N ILE A 50 -20.31 13.35 -13.03
CA ILE A 50 -20.26 12.00 -12.46
C ILE A 50 -21.71 11.61 -12.18
N GLU A 51 -22.26 10.71 -13.00
CA GLU A 51 -23.61 10.21 -12.78
C GLU A 51 -23.68 9.48 -11.43
N THR A 52 -24.64 9.85 -10.59
CA THR A 52 -24.92 9.11 -9.36
C THR A 52 -25.45 7.74 -9.72
N ALA A 53 -24.83 6.69 -9.18
CA ALA A 53 -25.27 5.32 -9.42
C ALA A 53 -26.74 5.16 -9.01
N LYS A 54 -27.54 4.52 -9.87
CA LYS A 54 -28.97 4.22 -9.62
C LYS A 54 -29.21 3.21 -8.48
N ARG A 55 -28.14 2.61 -7.94
CA ARG A 55 -28.18 1.60 -6.87
C ARG A 55 -27.05 1.86 -5.88
N GLU A 56 -27.33 1.57 -4.61
CA GLU A 56 -26.31 1.55 -3.56
C GLU A 56 -25.42 0.33 -3.74
N ARG A 57 -24.24 0.56 -4.32
CA ARG A 57 -23.20 -0.46 -4.51
C ARG A 57 -22.44 -0.68 -3.21
N ASN A 58 -21.99 -1.90 -2.99
CA ASN A 58 -21.07 -2.17 -1.90
C ASN A 58 -19.64 -1.89 -2.36
N ILE A 59 -18.89 -1.20 -1.51
CA ILE A 59 -17.45 -0.99 -1.66
C ILE A 59 -16.78 -1.70 -0.50
N CYS A 60 -15.85 -2.61 -0.80
CA CYS A 60 -15.06 -3.30 0.20
C CYS A 60 -13.61 -2.81 0.10
N PHE A 61 -13.08 -2.22 1.17
CA PHE A 61 -11.67 -1.86 1.27
C PHE A 61 -10.93 -2.98 1.98
N ILE A 62 -9.89 -3.53 1.35
CA ILE A 62 -9.04 -4.55 1.96
C ILE A 62 -7.66 -3.95 2.20
N ASP A 63 -7.29 -3.88 3.47
CA ASP A 63 -5.99 -3.35 3.86
C ASP A 63 -5.40 -4.18 4.99
N GLY A 64 -4.08 -4.31 4.95
CA GLY A 64 -3.30 -5.08 5.88
C GLY A 64 -2.26 -4.23 6.58
N SER A 65 -1.96 -4.62 7.80
CA SER A 65 -0.83 -4.11 8.56
C SER A 65 0.03 -5.27 9.05
N ASN A 66 1.32 -5.03 9.19
CA ASN A 66 2.25 -5.97 9.81
C ASN A 66 3.23 -5.24 10.71
N VAL A 67 3.63 -5.89 11.79
CA VAL A 67 4.69 -5.43 12.69
C VAL A 67 5.64 -6.59 12.95
N GLU A 68 6.94 -6.35 12.79
CA GLU A 68 7.96 -7.31 13.22
C GLU A 68 8.06 -7.23 14.75
N ILE A 69 7.79 -8.35 15.43
CA ILE A 69 7.85 -8.45 16.89
C ILE A 69 9.28 -8.75 17.32
N MET A 70 9.94 -9.66 16.60
CA MET A 70 11.29 -10.12 16.92
C MET A 70 12.00 -10.53 15.63
N GLY A 71 13.22 -10.04 15.45
CA GLY A 71 14.02 -10.32 14.26
C GLY A 71 15.47 -10.68 14.61
N GLY A 72 16.07 -11.50 13.76
CA GLY A 72 17.47 -11.87 13.81
C GLY A 72 18.04 -12.09 12.42
N SER A 73 19.30 -12.50 12.33
CA SER A 73 19.95 -12.75 11.02
C SER A 73 19.38 -13.98 10.30
N ASN A 74 18.80 -14.92 11.05
CA ASN A 74 18.28 -16.20 10.55
C ASN A 74 16.79 -16.44 10.81
N PHE A 75 16.09 -15.51 11.46
CA PHE A 75 14.65 -15.61 11.70
C PHE A 75 13.98 -14.23 11.73
N SER A 76 12.67 -14.21 11.51
CA SER A 76 11.80 -13.03 11.72
C SER A 76 10.41 -13.49 12.12
N LEU A 77 9.87 -12.92 13.20
CA LEU A 77 8.50 -13.13 13.65
C LEU A 77 7.72 -11.83 13.45
N ALA A 78 6.71 -11.87 12.59
CA ALA A 78 5.79 -10.75 12.38
C ALA A 78 4.37 -11.11 12.84
N MET A 79 3.67 -10.15 13.45
CA MET A 79 2.23 -10.18 13.62
C MET A 79 1.59 -9.42 12.46
N ILE A 80 0.55 -10.02 11.87
CA ILE A 80 -0.13 -9.52 10.68
C ILE A 80 -1.62 -9.44 10.97
N ARG A 81 -2.24 -8.35 10.53
CA ARG A 81 -3.69 -8.14 10.56
C ARG A 81 -4.13 -7.67 9.19
N VAL A 82 -5.06 -8.39 8.58
CA VAL A 82 -5.76 -7.96 7.36
C VAL A 82 -7.23 -7.71 7.71
N SER A 83 -7.77 -6.59 7.26
CA SER A 83 -9.17 -6.22 7.45
C SER A 83 -9.83 -5.93 6.13
N ALA A 84 -11.08 -6.35 5.99
CA ALA A 84 -11.95 -6.01 4.91
C ALA A 84 -13.15 -5.24 5.45
N VAL A 85 -13.29 -3.99 5.03
CA VAL A 85 -14.29 -3.06 5.55
C VAL A 85 -15.29 -2.74 4.44
N PHE A 86 -16.56 -3.06 4.69
CA PHE A 86 -17.64 -2.91 3.73
C PHE A 86 -18.40 -1.61 3.97
N PHE A 87 -18.69 -0.91 2.88
CA PHE A 87 -19.50 0.29 2.86
C PHE A 87 -20.62 0.18 1.83
N GLN A 88 -21.77 0.77 2.15
CA GLN A 88 -22.88 0.95 1.22
C GLN A 88 -23.48 2.34 1.45
N GLY A 89 -23.66 3.12 0.37
CA GLY A 89 -24.27 4.46 0.48
C GLY A 89 -23.57 5.39 1.48
N ASN A 90 -22.22 5.39 1.51
CA ASN A 90 -21.38 6.13 2.46
C ASN A 90 -21.56 5.74 3.94
N ARG A 91 -22.09 4.54 4.21
CA ARG A 91 -22.19 4.00 5.57
C ARG A 91 -21.41 2.71 5.68
N HIS A 92 -20.72 2.52 6.80
CA HIS A 92 -20.11 1.25 7.16
C HIS A 92 -21.21 0.21 7.42
N ILE A 93 -21.03 -1.00 6.90
CA ILE A 93 -22.03 -2.09 7.04
C ILE A 93 -21.46 -3.35 7.68
N ASP A 94 -20.18 -3.68 7.47
CA ASP A 94 -19.56 -4.89 8.03
C ASP A 94 -18.03 -4.75 8.04
N THR A 95 -17.37 -5.53 8.89
CA THR A 95 -15.91 -5.68 8.90
C THR A 95 -15.52 -7.13 9.12
N LYS A 96 -14.71 -7.69 8.22
CA LYS A 96 -14.07 -9.00 8.38
C LYS A 96 -12.60 -8.81 8.68
N LYS A 97 -12.03 -9.65 9.54
CA LYS A 97 -10.62 -9.57 9.94
C LYS A 97 -9.98 -10.95 9.97
N ASP A 98 -8.69 -10.98 9.68
CA ASP A 98 -7.82 -12.14 9.90
C ASP A 98 -6.54 -11.65 10.58
N GLU A 99 -6.19 -12.27 11.72
CA GLU A 99 -5.02 -11.92 12.53
C GLU A 99 -4.19 -13.17 12.77
N PHE A 100 -2.89 -13.07 12.48
CA PHE A 100 -2.02 -14.23 12.52
C PHE A 100 -0.55 -13.84 12.67
N PHE A 101 0.28 -14.84 12.91
CA PHE A 101 1.73 -14.68 12.95
C PHE A 101 2.39 -15.33 11.74
N ALA A 102 3.45 -14.69 11.25
CA ALA A 102 4.34 -15.24 10.24
C ALA A 102 5.73 -15.43 10.85
N LEU A 103 6.13 -16.69 11.03
CA LEU A 103 7.46 -17.06 11.52
C LEU A 103 8.34 -17.49 10.34
N SER A 104 9.27 -16.64 9.98
CA SER A 104 10.22 -16.86 8.90
C SER A 104 11.54 -17.39 9.46
N ASN A 105 12.10 -18.43 8.85
CA ASN A 105 13.42 -18.96 9.17
C ASN A 105 14.26 -19.14 7.90
N VAL A 106 15.57 -19.02 8.04
CA VAL A 106 16.50 -19.36 6.96
C VAL A 106 16.54 -20.87 6.75
N LYS A 107 16.38 -21.29 5.49
CA LYS A 107 16.64 -22.65 5.03
C LYS A 107 17.71 -22.58 3.94
N VAL A 108 18.76 -23.38 4.11
CA VAL A 108 19.81 -23.55 3.10
C VAL A 108 19.53 -24.83 2.32
N ASP A 109 19.57 -24.73 0.99
CA ASP A 109 19.42 -25.86 0.07
C ASP A 109 20.49 -25.75 -1.01
N GLY A 110 21.56 -26.53 -0.86
CA GLY A 110 22.79 -26.39 -1.65
C GLY A 110 23.47 -25.04 -1.42
N ASP A 111 23.69 -24.31 -2.50
CA ASP A 111 24.25 -22.95 -2.52
C ASP A 111 23.19 -21.85 -2.38
N LYS A 112 21.91 -22.22 -2.29
CA LYS A 112 20.78 -21.29 -2.25
C LYS A 112 20.27 -21.10 -0.83
N ILE A 113 19.86 -19.86 -0.56
CA ILE A 113 19.26 -19.46 0.70
C ILE A 113 17.81 -19.10 0.46
N PHE A 114 16.92 -19.73 1.22
CA PHE A 114 15.49 -19.50 1.21
C PHE A 114 15.00 -19.00 2.56
N TYR A 115 13.92 -18.23 2.56
CA TYR A 115 13.18 -17.86 3.75
C TYR A 115 11.89 -18.65 3.80
N SER A 116 11.85 -19.67 4.65
CA SER A 116 10.69 -20.51 4.89
C SER A 116 9.81 -19.86 5.94
N THR A 117 8.59 -19.50 5.57
CA THR A 117 7.62 -18.80 6.40
C THR A 117 6.50 -19.73 6.80
N LYS A 118 6.35 -19.93 8.11
CA LYS A 118 5.23 -20.65 8.72
C LYS A 118 4.14 -19.67 9.15
N ILE A 119 2.91 -19.94 8.75
CA ILE A 119 1.73 -19.16 9.11
C ILE A 119 1.05 -19.81 10.32
N ILE A 120 0.76 -19.00 11.33
CA ILE A 120 0.17 -19.47 12.59
C ILE A 120 -1.07 -18.62 12.89
N GLY A 121 -2.24 -19.24 12.85
CA GLY A 121 -3.52 -18.61 13.21
C GLY A 121 -4.41 -18.21 12.02
N SER A 122 -3.86 -18.13 10.81
CA SER A 122 -4.65 -17.87 9.59
C SER A 122 -5.06 -19.16 8.89
N GLN A 123 -6.21 -19.14 8.23
CA GLN A 123 -6.69 -20.19 7.33
C GLN A 123 -6.82 -19.72 5.87
N ILE A 124 -6.58 -18.44 5.60
CA ILE A 124 -6.75 -17.87 4.24
C ILE A 124 -5.46 -17.96 3.42
N ILE A 125 -4.30 -18.08 4.08
CA ILE A 125 -3.02 -18.32 3.44
C ILE A 125 -2.32 -19.53 4.05
N ARG A 126 -1.35 -20.07 3.32
CA ARG A 126 -0.56 -21.24 3.71
C ARG A 126 0.91 -20.86 3.89
N ASP A 127 1.66 -21.76 4.51
CA ASP A 127 3.12 -21.69 4.58
C ASP A 127 3.72 -21.55 3.18
N PHE A 128 4.80 -20.78 3.07
CA PHE A 128 5.49 -20.55 1.81
C PHE A 128 6.99 -20.39 2.00
N SER A 129 7.75 -20.45 0.91
CA SER A 129 9.19 -20.27 0.89
C SER A 129 9.58 -19.30 -0.21
N LEU A 130 10.48 -18.36 0.09
CA LEU A 130 10.96 -17.36 -0.86
C LEU A 130 12.46 -17.51 -1.07
N TYR A 131 12.93 -17.45 -2.31
CA TYR A 131 14.36 -17.44 -2.62
C TYR A 131 14.96 -16.07 -2.26
N SER A 132 15.95 -16.01 -1.37
CA SER A 132 16.46 -14.73 -0.83
C SER A 132 17.08 -13.78 -1.88
N PHE A 133 17.48 -14.29 -3.04
CA PHE A 133 17.99 -13.51 -4.18
C PHE A 133 16.97 -13.39 -5.32
N ASP A 134 15.67 -13.46 -5.02
CA ASP A 134 14.64 -13.14 -6.00
C ASP A 134 14.84 -11.72 -6.56
N GLU A 135 15.01 -11.62 -7.88
CA GLU A 135 15.30 -10.38 -8.60
C GLU A 135 14.22 -9.31 -8.42
N THR A 136 12.99 -9.71 -8.11
CA THR A 136 11.86 -8.79 -7.91
C THR A 136 11.81 -8.22 -6.50
N MET A 137 12.58 -8.79 -5.56
CA MET A 137 12.53 -8.42 -4.13
C MET A 137 13.87 -7.91 -3.57
N LYS A 138 14.99 -8.26 -4.23
CA LYS A 138 16.35 -7.91 -3.79
C LYS A 138 16.57 -6.41 -3.62
N GLU A 139 17.50 -6.07 -2.73
CA GLU A 139 17.90 -4.69 -2.46
C GLU A 139 19.20 -4.38 -3.20
N GLY A 140 19.07 -4.04 -4.49
CA GLY A 140 20.21 -3.81 -5.38
C GLY A 140 20.98 -5.11 -5.64
N LEU A 141 22.22 -5.20 -5.14
CA LEU A 141 23.06 -6.40 -5.25
C LEU A 141 22.90 -7.36 -4.07
N PHE A 142 22.17 -6.96 -3.03
CA PHE A 142 22.01 -7.76 -1.81
C PHE A 142 20.70 -8.53 -1.85
N ARG A 143 20.73 -9.74 -1.26
CA ARG A 143 19.52 -10.46 -0.90
C ARG A 143 18.57 -9.57 -0.10
N PHE A 144 17.28 -9.78 -0.27
CA PHE A 144 16.32 -9.05 0.55
C PHE A 144 16.35 -9.54 2.01
N ARG A 145 15.91 -8.71 2.94
CA ARG A 145 15.93 -9.04 4.38
C ARG A 145 14.84 -10.05 4.71
N ILE A 146 15.13 -10.99 5.62
CA ILE A 146 14.14 -12.00 6.05
C ILE A 146 12.86 -11.38 6.64
N SER A 147 12.95 -10.17 7.20
CA SER A 147 11.78 -9.43 7.70
C SER A 147 10.76 -9.09 6.61
N LYS A 148 11.18 -8.94 5.34
CA LYS A 148 10.25 -8.74 4.21
C LYS A 148 9.34 -9.94 3.96
N SER A 149 9.68 -11.15 4.44
CA SER A 149 8.77 -12.29 4.37
C SER A 149 7.44 -12.00 5.08
N GLY A 150 7.45 -11.19 6.15
CA GLY A 150 6.22 -10.72 6.80
C GLY A 150 5.38 -9.80 5.90
N GLU A 151 6.02 -8.93 5.12
CA GLU A 151 5.31 -8.10 4.13
C GLU A 151 4.71 -8.94 3.01
N CYS A 152 5.41 -9.97 2.54
CA CYS A 152 4.89 -10.92 1.56
C CYS A 152 3.68 -11.68 2.12
N ALA A 153 3.76 -12.17 3.35
CA ALA A 153 2.64 -12.83 4.02
C ALA A 153 1.41 -11.91 4.12
N ARG A 154 1.61 -10.62 4.44
CA ARG A 154 0.53 -9.62 4.44
C ARG A 154 -0.12 -9.48 3.06
N LYS A 155 0.68 -9.27 2.01
CA LYS A 155 0.17 -9.11 0.63
C LYS A 155 -0.58 -10.36 0.16
N TYR A 156 -0.07 -11.54 0.45
CA TYR A 156 -0.78 -12.80 0.14
C TYR A 156 -2.10 -12.90 0.91
N ALA A 157 -2.15 -12.46 2.16
CA ALA A 157 -3.38 -12.45 2.95
C ALA A 157 -4.41 -11.42 2.45
N GLU A 158 -3.98 -10.25 1.98
CA GLU A 158 -4.87 -9.28 1.31
C GLU A 158 -5.51 -9.87 0.05
N LEU A 159 -4.70 -10.52 -0.80
CA LEU A 159 -5.20 -11.18 -2.01
C LEU A 159 -6.15 -12.34 -1.69
N ALA A 160 -5.80 -13.17 -0.71
CA ALA A 160 -6.65 -14.29 -0.28
C ALA A 160 -7.95 -13.81 0.38
N MET A 161 -7.91 -12.69 1.12
CA MET A 161 -9.10 -12.06 1.67
C MET A 161 -10.01 -11.54 0.55
N ALA A 162 -9.44 -10.92 -0.49
CA ALA A 162 -10.19 -10.47 -1.67
C ALA A 162 -10.89 -11.63 -2.38
N GLU A 163 -10.17 -12.73 -2.62
CA GLU A 163 -10.71 -13.95 -3.21
C GLU A 163 -11.87 -14.51 -2.37
N LYS A 164 -11.73 -14.59 -1.05
CA LYS A 164 -12.79 -15.07 -0.15
C LYS A 164 -14.03 -14.18 -0.16
N ILE A 165 -13.84 -12.87 -0.32
CA ILE A 165 -14.92 -11.89 -0.23
C ILE A 165 -15.71 -11.81 -1.53
N ILE A 166 -15.07 -12.00 -2.69
CA ILE A 166 -15.70 -11.83 -4.00
C ILE A 166 -16.97 -12.69 -4.15
N CYS A 167 -17.01 -13.87 -3.52
CA CYS A 167 -18.17 -14.76 -3.50
C CYS A 167 -19.43 -14.16 -2.86
N ASN A 168 -19.28 -13.12 -2.03
CA ASN A 168 -20.38 -12.43 -1.35
C ASN A 168 -20.76 -11.10 -2.03
N MET A 169 -20.07 -10.73 -3.11
CA MET A 169 -20.26 -9.45 -3.78
C MET A 169 -21.24 -9.59 -4.96
N LYS A 170 -22.03 -8.55 -5.18
CA LYS A 170 -22.98 -8.49 -6.29
C LYS A 170 -22.30 -7.93 -7.53
N LYS A 171 -22.93 -8.15 -8.68
CA LYS A 171 -22.56 -7.49 -9.93
C LYS A 171 -22.53 -5.97 -9.71
N ASP A 172 -21.44 -5.33 -10.11
CA ASP A 172 -21.15 -3.90 -9.97
C ASP A 172 -20.70 -3.41 -8.56
N ASP A 173 -20.47 -4.31 -7.60
CA ASP A 173 -19.75 -3.99 -6.36
C ASP A 173 -18.22 -3.89 -6.63
N PHE A 174 -17.47 -3.19 -5.78
CA PHE A 174 -16.03 -2.97 -5.97
C PHE A 174 -15.20 -3.38 -4.75
N ILE A 175 -14.06 -4.02 -5.01
CA ILE A 175 -12.98 -4.19 -4.03
C ILE A 175 -11.92 -3.12 -4.32
N VAL A 176 -11.45 -2.48 -3.27
CA VAL A 176 -10.34 -1.53 -3.28
C VAL A 176 -9.22 -2.09 -2.43
#